data_AF-A0A534S3L6-F1
#
_entry.id   AF-A0A534S3L6-F1
#
_cell.length_a   1.000
_cell.length_b   1.000
_cell.length_c   1.000
_cell.angle_alpha   90.00
_cell.angle_beta   90.00
_cell.angle_gamma   90.00
#
_symmetry.space_group_name_H-M   'P 1'
#
loop_
_entity.id
_entity.type
_entity.pdbx_description
1 polymer ?
#
loop_
_entity_poly.entity_id
_entity_poly.type
_entity_poly.pdbx_seq_one_letter_code
_entity_poly.pdbx_strand_id
1 'polypeptide(L)'
;MRGCHNRHPAHAQTSRDRRGLMPTGKRGHRMNRLPTALLSALFLLLSLRPCPAETEAGQLPPRLATPAGLPASRAMGELPVPLSATEKAQARWRRDVVVPQLWQRQDQQGRPTPLAEKMDQYLARDQADQGHTNESPSQRDLDQIKRVLAQVQVTPQKDPPGPQPRSELLPLTLEQSIELALEHNLRIQIATLFKDAAQVGIPKAEAKFDPTVGFALTGSGDRDVTEGSPVAKTNSQNVTSFISKAVRTGGSVLVSSDFTRDETRPSSSPREFGSDVTISLVQPLLRGGRVYVATKLIRDAEFDLHIEEARLKAEVLNVMAGAKSAYYTTVLAEKIIEVTEEAIHRDQTLIEASQALLQAGLVTKRDVYSAEISH
;
A
#
# COMPACT_ATOMS: atom_id res chain seq x y z
N MET A 1 7.77 15.14 -32.86
CA MET A 1 8.95 15.58 -33.63
C MET A 1 9.55 16.82 -32.95
N ARG A 2 10.83 16.72 -32.54
CA ARG A 2 11.86 17.78 -32.37
C ARG A 2 11.49 18.96 -31.44
N GLY A 3 12.14 19.14 -30.28
CA GLY A 3 13.56 19.46 -30.10
C GLY A 3 13.76 20.98 -30.25
N CYS A 4 14.63 21.72 -29.57
CA CYS A 4 15.64 21.49 -28.54
C CYS A 4 16.37 22.85 -28.40
N HIS A 5 17.05 23.06 -27.26
CA HIS A 5 18.24 23.92 -27.06
C HIS A 5 18.07 25.44 -26.88
N ASN A 6 18.98 26.16 -26.22
CA ASN A 6 19.97 25.99 -25.14
C ASN A 6 20.81 27.29 -25.22
N ARG A 7 21.22 27.91 -24.11
CA ARG A 7 22.51 28.65 -24.03
C ARG A 7 22.85 29.12 -22.60
N HIS A 8 23.95 28.57 -22.11
CA HIS A 8 24.87 29.07 -21.09
C HIS A 8 25.85 30.12 -21.68
N PRO A 9 26.61 30.91 -20.88
CA PRO A 9 27.95 30.53 -20.34
C PRO A 9 28.21 30.98 -18.87
N ALA A 10 28.92 30.20 -18.02
CA ALA A 10 30.39 30.13 -17.74
C ALA A 10 30.93 31.30 -16.86
N HIS A 11 31.27 31.09 -15.57
CA HIS A 11 32.53 30.59 -14.95
C HIS A 11 33.47 31.71 -14.43
N ALA A 12 33.78 31.71 -13.13
CA ALA A 12 35.09 32.10 -12.58
C ALA A 12 35.26 31.57 -11.14
N GLN A 13 36.33 30.79 -10.93
CA GLN A 13 36.84 30.28 -9.64
C GLN A 13 38.10 31.06 -9.24
N THR A 14 38.30 31.32 -7.94
CA THR A 14 39.59 31.58 -7.27
C THR A 14 39.33 31.45 -5.75
N SER A 15 39.74 30.39 -5.06
CA SER A 15 41.06 29.95 -4.56
C SER A 15 41.59 30.69 -3.30
N ARG A 16 42.14 29.89 -2.36
CA ARG A 16 43.06 30.20 -1.26
C ARG A 16 42.54 31.00 -0.04
N ASP A 17 43.01 30.82 1.19
CA ASP A 17 43.87 29.85 1.87
C ASP A 17 43.73 30.18 3.37
N ARG A 18 43.76 29.17 4.24
CA ARG A 18 43.78 29.34 5.70
C ARG A 18 45.21 29.67 6.14
N ARG A 19 45.40 30.71 6.95
CA ARG A 19 46.48 30.77 7.95
C ARG A 19 46.15 31.79 9.03
N GLY A 20 46.23 31.33 10.28
CA GLY A 20 45.97 32.15 11.46
C GLY A 20 47.15 33.04 11.84
N LEU A 21 46.87 34.03 12.68
CA LEU A 21 47.81 34.67 13.59
C LEU A 21 47.03 35.55 14.58
N MET A 22 47.28 35.33 15.88
CA MET A 22 46.94 36.27 16.96
C MET A 22 47.72 37.58 16.80
N PRO A 23 47.27 38.69 17.42
CA PRO A 23 47.92 39.10 18.67
C PRO A 23 46.98 39.68 19.76
N THR A 24 47.29 39.29 21.00
CA THR A 24 47.38 40.06 22.27
C THR A 24 46.64 41.40 22.47
N GLY A 25 46.05 41.57 23.67
CA GLY A 25 46.18 42.85 24.41
C GLY A 25 44.94 43.46 25.09
N LYS A 26 44.71 43.05 26.36
CA LYS A 26 44.19 43.84 27.51
C LYS A 26 42.95 44.74 27.34
N ARG A 27 41.86 44.36 28.03
CA ARG A 27 41.25 45.20 29.09
C ARG A 27 40.33 44.35 29.98
N GLY A 28 40.60 44.37 31.28
CA GLY A 28 39.91 43.53 32.26
C GLY A 28 38.54 44.09 32.66
N HIS A 29 37.62 43.18 32.94
CA HIS A 29 36.52 43.42 33.88
C HIS A 29 36.25 42.15 34.67
N ARG A 30 35.98 42.37 35.96
CA ARG A 30 35.94 41.42 37.06
C ARG A 30 34.89 40.31 36.88
N MET A 31 35.27 39.14 37.39
CA MET A 31 34.46 37.96 37.67
C MET A 31 33.18 38.28 38.46
N ASN A 32 32.07 37.67 38.07
CA ASN A 32 31.02 37.25 39.01
C ASN A 32 30.74 35.76 38.78
N ARG A 33 31.00 34.97 39.84
CA ARG A 33 30.82 33.52 39.88
C ARG A 33 29.32 33.20 40.00
N LEU A 34 28.77 32.36 39.11
CA LEU A 34 27.49 31.68 39.32
C LEU A 34 27.69 30.50 40.30
N PRO A 35 26.73 30.20 41.19
CA PRO A 35 26.86 29.09 42.13
C PRO A 35 26.53 27.74 41.48
N THR A 36 27.53 26.87 41.43
CA THR A 36 27.54 25.47 40.99
C THR A 36 26.85 24.50 41.98
N ALA A 37 25.78 24.93 42.66
CA ALA A 37 25.13 24.13 43.70
C ALA A 37 23.82 23.45 43.26
N LEU A 38 23.27 23.80 42.09
CA LEU A 38 21.95 23.29 41.63
C LEU A 38 22.03 22.07 40.69
N LEU A 39 23.23 21.73 40.21
CA LEU A 39 23.42 20.64 39.23
C LEU A 39 23.65 19.26 39.86
N SER A 40 23.89 19.18 41.17
CA SER A 40 24.19 17.91 41.87
C SER A 40 22.96 17.25 42.49
N ALA A 41 21.85 17.97 42.68
CA ALA A 41 20.62 17.44 43.28
C ALA A 41 19.70 16.74 42.26
N LEU A 42 19.86 17.02 40.96
CA LEU A 42 19.01 16.47 39.90
C LEU A 42 19.39 15.02 39.51
N PHE A 43 20.59 14.57 39.89
CA PHE A 43 21.12 13.25 39.49
C PHE A 43 20.81 12.11 40.49
N LEU A 44 20.25 12.42 41.66
CA LEU A 44 20.04 11.46 42.76
C LEU A 44 18.59 11.00 42.95
N LEU A 45 17.65 11.52 42.14
CA LEU A 45 16.21 11.18 42.22
C LEU A 45 15.72 10.31 41.05
N LEU A 46 16.61 9.88 40.15
CA LEU A 46 16.28 9.11 38.94
C LEU A 46 16.59 7.59 39.08
N SER A 47 16.62 7.06 40.30
CA SER A 47 17.06 5.69 40.59
C SER A 47 16.13 4.91 41.53
N LEU A 48 14.81 5.00 41.35
CA LEU A 48 13.85 4.13 42.04
C LEU A 48 12.80 3.58 41.06
N ARG A 49 13.08 2.40 40.51
CA ARG A 49 12.08 1.47 39.96
C ARG A 49 11.56 0.57 41.09
N PRO A 50 10.25 0.27 41.16
CA PRO A 50 9.79 -0.97 41.75
C PRO A 50 9.23 -1.95 40.70
N CYS A 51 9.51 -3.23 40.95
CA CYS A 51 9.10 -4.44 40.23
C CYS A 51 7.58 -4.71 40.28
N PRO A 52 7.08 -5.63 39.41
CA PRO A 52 5.66 -5.94 39.29
C PRO A 52 5.21 -7.02 40.28
N ALA A 53 3.91 -7.04 40.59
CA ALA A 53 3.24 -8.13 41.29
C ALA A 53 2.18 -8.76 40.37
N GLU A 54 2.29 -10.09 40.19
CA GLU A 54 1.27 -11.01 39.69
C GLU A 54 0.08 -11.09 40.65
N THR A 55 -1.16 -11.17 40.20
CA THR A 55 -2.08 -12.35 40.06
C THR A 55 -3.48 -11.70 39.93
N GLU A 56 -4.55 -12.24 39.34
CA GLU A 56 -5.06 -13.59 39.17
C GLU A 56 -6.23 -13.54 38.17
N ALA A 57 -6.64 -14.73 37.71
CA ALA A 57 -7.73 -15.01 36.78
C ALA A 57 -9.13 -14.60 37.28
N GLY A 58 -10.08 -14.39 36.35
CA GLY A 58 -11.49 -14.20 36.72
C GLY A 58 -12.46 -13.94 35.55
N GLN A 59 -13.03 -15.04 35.04
CA GLN A 59 -14.44 -15.21 34.65
C GLN A 59 -15.09 -14.37 33.53
N LEU A 60 -15.33 -15.04 32.38
CA LEU A 60 -16.43 -14.75 31.44
C LEU A 60 -17.79 -15.13 32.02
N PRO A 61 -18.87 -14.40 31.66
CA PRO A 61 -20.05 -15.06 31.02
C PRO A 61 -20.87 -14.11 30.10
N PRO A 62 -22.04 -14.51 29.54
CA PRO A 62 -22.37 -15.76 28.84
C PRO A 62 -22.95 -15.52 27.42
N ARG A 63 -23.04 -16.62 26.66
CA ARG A 63 -23.68 -16.77 25.34
C ARG A 63 -25.21 -16.61 25.38
N LEU A 64 -25.75 -16.02 24.31
CA LEU A 64 -27.10 -16.18 23.76
C LEU A 64 -26.99 -15.85 22.25
N ALA A 65 -27.65 -16.46 21.27
CA ALA A 65 -28.32 -17.73 21.08
C ALA A 65 -28.46 -17.86 19.55
N THR A 66 -28.31 -19.07 19.03
CA THR A 66 -28.55 -19.46 17.63
C THR A 66 -30.06 -19.47 17.33
N PRO A 67 -30.46 -19.44 16.06
CA PRO A 67 -31.45 -20.42 15.65
C PRO A 67 -30.98 -21.29 14.48
N ALA A 68 -31.34 -22.56 14.62
CA ALA A 68 -31.00 -23.68 13.78
C ALA A 68 -31.75 -23.69 12.44
N GLY A 69 -31.19 -24.42 11.47
CA GLY A 69 -31.89 -24.77 10.24
C GLY A 69 -30.98 -25.41 9.20
N LEU A 70 -30.41 -26.59 9.48
CA LEU A 70 -29.97 -27.52 8.45
C LEU A 70 -31.17 -28.38 8.01
N PRO A 71 -31.20 -28.82 6.74
CA PRO A 71 -31.04 -30.25 6.55
C PRO A 71 -30.01 -30.61 5.47
N ALA A 72 -29.57 -31.86 5.56
CA ALA A 72 -28.39 -32.43 4.96
C ALA A 72 -28.55 -32.91 3.49
N SER A 73 -27.38 -33.07 2.87
CA SER A 73 -26.99 -34.04 1.81
C SER A 73 -27.30 -33.76 0.33
N ARG A 74 -26.23 -33.59 -0.47
CA ARG A 74 -25.90 -34.22 -1.78
C ARG A 74 -24.83 -33.35 -2.47
N ALA A 75 -23.59 -33.84 -2.56
CA ALA A 75 -23.01 -34.55 -3.70
C ALA A 75 -22.61 -33.62 -4.88
N MET A 76 -21.30 -33.63 -5.18
CA MET A 76 -20.63 -33.50 -6.49
C MET A 76 -21.18 -32.51 -7.53
N GLY A 77 -20.31 -31.61 -7.98
CA GLY A 77 -20.45 -30.91 -9.26
C GLY A 77 -20.42 -29.39 -9.12
N GLU A 78 -19.53 -28.79 -9.90
CA GLU A 78 -19.30 -27.35 -10.04
C GLU A 78 -20.57 -26.50 -10.00
N LEU A 79 -20.55 -25.42 -9.21
CA LEU A 79 -21.48 -24.31 -9.39
C LEU A 79 -20.74 -23.16 -10.07
N PRO A 80 -21.25 -22.64 -11.20
CA PRO A 80 -20.64 -21.50 -11.88
C PRO A 80 -20.79 -20.26 -11.00
N VAL A 81 -19.77 -19.40 -11.04
CA VAL A 81 -19.78 -18.08 -10.40
C VAL A 81 -21.11 -17.39 -10.72
N PRO A 82 -21.88 -16.93 -9.71
CA PRO A 82 -23.18 -16.34 -9.97
C PRO A 82 -23.00 -15.04 -10.75
N LEU A 83 -23.29 -15.09 -12.05
CA LEU A 83 -23.35 -13.91 -12.92
C LEU A 83 -24.22 -12.84 -12.25
N SER A 84 -23.68 -11.63 -12.18
CA SER A 84 -24.38 -10.46 -11.66
C SER A 84 -25.70 -10.25 -12.41
N ALA A 85 -26.67 -9.58 -11.79
CA ALA A 85 -27.99 -9.34 -12.41
C ALA A 85 -27.84 -8.61 -13.77
N THR A 86 -26.83 -7.76 -13.89
CA THR A 86 -26.44 -7.07 -15.12
C THR A 86 -25.88 -8.02 -16.18
N GLU A 87 -25.02 -8.96 -15.81
CA GLU A 87 -24.49 -9.97 -16.74
C GLU A 87 -25.57 -10.96 -17.20
N LYS A 88 -26.50 -11.34 -16.31
CA LYS A 88 -27.66 -12.17 -16.67
C LYS A 88 -28.60 -11.44 -17.63
N ALA A 89 -28.84 -10.14 -17.41
CA ALA A 89 -29.65 -9.33 -18.30
C ALA A 89 -28.99 -9.18 -19.69
N GLN A 90 -27.67 -9.00 -19.72
CA GLN A 90 -26.91 -8.85 -20.96
C GLN A 90 -26.80 -10.18 -21.74
N ALA A 91 -26.63 -11.31 -21.04
CA ALA A 91 -26.66 -12.63 -21.65
C ALA A 91 -28.04 -12.96 -22.22
N ARG A 92 -29.13 -12.62 -21.51
CA ARG A 92 -30.51 -12.76 -22.01
C ARG A 92 -30.75 -11.88 -23.24
N TRP A 93 -30.32 -10.62 -23.20
CA TRP A 93 -30.43 -9.72 -24.35
C TRP A 93 -29.67 -10.26 -25.58
N ARG A 94 -28.44 -10.78 -25.40
CA ARG A 94 -27.70 -11.42 -26.50
C ARG A 94 -28.44 -12.64 -27.05
N ARG A 95 -28.96 -13.51 -26.19
CA ARG A 95 -29.66 -14.74 -26.60
C ARG A 95 -31.00 -14.45 -27.30
N ASP A 96 -31.78 -13.52 -26.77
CA ASP A 96 -33.15 -13.29 -27.21
C ASP A 96 -33.25 -12.24 -28.33
N VAL A 97 -32.28 -11.33 -28.46
CA VAL A 97 -32.28 -10.25 -29.46
C VAL A 97 -31.21 -10.43 -30.54
N VAL A 98 -29.98 -10.81 -30.17
CA VAL A 98 -28.84 -10.82 -31.12
C VAL A 98 -28.72 -12.15 -31.86
N VAL A 99 -28.80 -13.29 -31.15
CA VAL A 99 -28.64 -14.62 -31.75
C VAL A 99 -29.66 -14.91 -32.87
N PRO A 100 -30.95 -14.53 -32.76
CA PRO A 100 -31.92 -14.74 -33.83
C PRO A 100 -31.65 -13.87 -35.09
N GLN A 101 -30.92 -12.76 -34.95
CA GLN A 101 -30.63 -11.85 -36.08
C GLN A 101 -29.34 -12.18 -36.82
N LEU A 102 -28.45 -13.01 -36.26
CA LEU A 102 -27.20 -13.43 -36.91
C LEU A 102 -27.42 -14.16 -38.25
N TRP A 103 -28.59 -14.78 -38.43
CA TRP A 103 -28.95 -15.53 -39.64
C TRP A 103 -29.85 -14.75 -40.60
N GLN A 104 -30.19 -13.49 -40.28
CA GLN A 104 -31.06 -12.67 -41.11
C GLN A 104 -30.24 -11.93 -42.19
N ARG A 105 -30.63 -12.13 -43.46
CA ARG A 105 -30.01 -11.46 -44.62
C ARG A 105 -30.27 -9.96 -44.67
N GLN A 106 -31.31 -9.47 -44.00
CA GLN A 106 -31.75 -8.08 -44.03
C GLN A 106 -32.06 -7.59 -42.61
N ASP A 107 -31.74 -6.33 -42.32
CA ASP A 107 -32.13 -5.68 -41.07
C ASP A 107 -33.62 -5.27 -41.08
N GLN A 108 -34.14 -4.81 -39.94
CA GLN A 108 -35.55 -4.39 -39.81
C GLN A 108 -35.95 -3.19 -40.68
N GLN A 109 -34.99 -2.57 -41.38
CA GLN A 109 -35.19 -1.43 -42.28
C GLN A 109 -34.97 -1.83 -43.74
N GLY A 110 -34.82 -3.14 -44.03
CA GLY A 110 -34.70 -3.70 -45.37
C GLY A 110 -33.30 -3.57 -45.99
N ARG A 111 -32.27 -3.21 -45.22
CA ARG A 111 -30.88 -3.11 -45.72
C ARG A 111 -30.15 -4.43 -45.52
N PRO A 112 -29.27 -4.84 -46.45
CA PRO A 112 -28.47 -6.05 -46.29
C PRO A 112 -27.48 -5.89 -45.13
N THR A 113 -27.34 -6.94 -44.31
CA THR A 113 -26.34 -6.96 -43.23
C THR A 113 -24.91 -7.05 -43.80
N PRO A 114 -23.88 -6.57 -43.09
CA PRO A 114 -22.50 -6.53 -43.61
C PRO A 114 -21.94 -7.89 -44.04
N LEU A 115 -22.41 -8.99 -43.42
CA LEU A 115 -22.06 -10.36 -43.79
C LEU A 115 -22.76 -10.80 -45.08
N ALA A 116 -24.04 -10.45 -45.24
CA ALA A 116 -24.81 -10.73 -46.46
C ALA A 116 -24.23 -9.95 -47.65
N GLU A 117 -23.84 -8.69 -47.44
CA GLU A 117 -23.18 -7.86 -48.44
C GLU A 117 -21.83 -8.46 -48.88
N LYS A 118 -21.03 -9.00 -47.94
CA LYS A 118 -19.80 -9.72 -48.28
C LYS A 118 -20.06 -11.03 -49.01
N MET A 119 -21.09 -11.80 -48.63
CA MET A 119 -21.46 -13.02 -49.34
C MET A 119 -21.91 -12.73 -50.77
N ASP A 120 -22.69 -11.67 -50.98
CA ASP A 120 -23.12 -11.26 -52.32
C ASP A 120 -21.93 -10.74 -53.15
N GLN A 121 -20.96 -10.05 -52.53
CA GLN A 121 -19.70 -9.70 -53.18
C GLN A 121 -18.86 -10.92 -53.57
N TYR A 122 -18.84 -11.98 -52.76
CA TYR A 122 -18.15 -13.24 -53.08
C TYR A 122 -18.82 -13.94 -54.26
N LEU A 123 -20.15 -14.05 -54.27
CA LEU A 123 -20.91 -14.70 -55.34
C LEU A 123 -20.84 -13.90 -56.65
N ALA A 124 -20.84 -12.56 -56.58
CA ALA A 124 -20.65 -11.70 -57.75
C ALA A 124 -19.22 -11.81 -58.33
N ARG A 125 -18.22 -12.08 -57.48
CA ARG A 125 -16.83 -12.31 -57.91
C ARG A 125 -16.68 -13.65 -58.62
N ASP A 126 -17.36 -14.67 -58.12
CA ASP A 126 -17.33 -16.03 -58.70
C ASP A 126 -18.05 -16.08 -60.07
N GLN A 127 -19.11 -15.30 -60.25
CA GLN A 127 -19.80 -15.19 -61.54
C GLN A 127 -19.03 -14.36 -62.59
N ALA A 128 -18.18 -13.42 -62.15
CA ALA A 128 -17.31 -12.67 -63.04
C ALA A 128 -16.09 -13.49 -63.53
N ASP A 129 -15.70 -14.54 -62.80
CA ASP A 129 -14.54 -15.39 -63.12
C ASP A 129 -14.88 -16.60 -64.01
N GLN A 130 -16.17 -16.87 -64.25
CA GLN A 130 -16.61 -17.98 -65.13
C GLN A 130 -16.38 -17.75 -66.64
N GLY A 131 -15.67 -16.68 -67.01
CA GLY A 131 -15.34 -16.34 -68.40
C GLY A 131 -13.92 -16.67 -68.86
N HIS A 132 -13.02 -17.11 -67.98
CA HIS A 132 -11.63 -17.40 -68.35
C HIS A 132 -11.35 -18.90 -68.31
N THR A 133 -11.13 -19.47 -69.49
CA THR A 133 -10.67 -20.85 -69.67
C THR A 133 -9.41 -21.12 -68.84
N ASN A 134 -9.38 -22.25 -68.14
CA ASN A 134 -8.19 -22.80 -67.46
C ASN A 134 -7.04 -23.02 -68.46
N GLU A 135 -6.26 -21.99 -68.75
CA GLU A 135 -4.94 -22.13 -69.34
C GLU A 135 -3.88 -21.89 -68.26
N SER A 136 -2.88 -22.77 -68.19
CA SER A 136 -1.73 -22.60 -67.31
C SER A 136 -1.08 -21.23 -67.54
N PRO A 137 -0.70 -20.50 -66.48
CA PRO A 137 -0.29 -19.11 -66.57
C PRO A 137 0.88 -18.94 -67.53
N SER A 138 0.78 -17.95 -68.42
CA SER A 138 1.82 -17.68 -69.41
C SER A 138 3.10 -17.20 -68.72
N GLN A 139 4.26 -17.40 -69.35
CA GLN A 139 5.56 -17.02 -68.77
C GLN A 139 5.65 -15.54 -68.39
N ARG A 140 4.89 -14.67 -69.07
CA ARG A 140 4.79 -13.24 -68.74
C ARG A 140 4.02 -13.00 -67.44
N ASP A 141 2.99 -13.79 -67.16
CA ASP A 141 2.22 -13.70 -65.91
C ASP A 141 3.05 -14.16 -64.72
N LEU A 142 3.85 -15.22 -64.90
CA LEU A 142 4.81 -15.67 -63.89
C LEU A 142 5.89 -14.62 -63.62
N ASP A 143 6.40 -13.92 -64.63
CA ASP A 143 7.38 -12.85 -64.46
C ASP A 143 6.79 -11.60 -63.84
N GLN A 144 5.49 -11.34 -64.05
CA GLN A 144 4.76 -10.27 -63.39
C GLN A 144 4.51 -10.60 -61.92
N ILE A 145 4.13 -11.84 -61.60
CA ILE A 145 3.98 -12.33 -60.23
C ILE A 145 5.32 -12.31 -59.49
N LYS A 146 6.41 -12.74 -60.12
CA LYS A 146 7.77 -12.66 -59.54
C LYS A 146 8.20 -11.22 -59.26
N ARG A 147 7.87 -10.28 -60.15
CA ARG A 147 8.16 -8.84 -59.93
C ARG A 147 7.35 -8.27 -58.79
N VAL A 148 6.07 -8.64 -58.67
CA VAL A 148 5.21 -8.21 -57.57
C VAL A 148 5.70 -8.81 -56.24
N LEU A 149 6.07 -10.09 -56.21
CA LEU A 149 6.67 -10.75 -55.03
C LEU A 149 8.04 -10.16 -54.66
N ALA A 150 8.86 -9.77 -55.64
CA ALA A 150 10.14 -9.11 -55.39
C ALA A 150 10.01 -7.66 -54.85
N GLN A 151 8.84 -7.03 -55.04
CA GLN A 151 8.54 -5.70 -54.50
C GLN A 151 7.91 -5.75 -53.10
N VAL A 152 7.43 -6.92 -52.66
CA VAL A 152 7.02 -7.13 -51.27
C VAL A 152 8.28 -7.35 -50.45
N GLN A 153 8.88 -6.24 -50.00
CA GLN A 153 9.79 -6.29 -48.85
C GLN A 153 8.95 -6.66 -47.63
N VAL A 154 8.93 -7.96 -47.30
CA VAL A 154 8.64 -8.39 -45.93
C VAL A 154 9.77 -7.80 -45.10
N THR A 155 9.51 -6.64 -44.49
CA THR A 155 10.33 -6.22 -43.35
C THR A 155 10.24 -7.39 -42.37
N PRO A 156 11.36 -8.01 -41.95
CA PRO A 156 11.30 -8.98 -40.89
C PRO A 156 10.74 -8.22 -39.69
N GLN A 157 9.44 -8.40 -39.47
CA GLN A 157 8.80 -8.04 -38.23
C GLN A 157 9.60 -8.80 -37.19
N LYS A 158 10.38 -8.04 -36.41
CA LYS A 158 11.13 -8.55 -35.27
C LYS A 158 10.22 -9.53 -34.57
N ASP A 159 10.58 -10.81 -34.62
CA ASP A 159 9.84 -11.86 -33.92
C ASP A 159 9.55 -11.35 -32.51
N PRO A 160 8.34 -11.56 -31.96
CA PRO A 160 8.17 -11.40 -30.52
C PRO A 160 9.33 -12.15 -29.87
N PRO A 161 10.02 -11.56 -28.87
CA PRO A 161 11.24 -12.14 -28.35
C PRO A 161 10.99 -13.61 -28.09
N GLY A 162 11.69 -14.47 -28.85
CA GLY A 162 11.62 -15.92 -28.65
C GLY A 162 11.86 -16.23 -27.18
N PRO A 163 11.39 -17.39 -26.69
CA PRO A 163 11.44 -17.72 -25.27
C PRO A 163 12.83 -17.39 -24.74
N GLN A 164 12.92 -16.34 -23.92
CA GLN A 164 14.17 -16.02 -23.25
C GLN A 164 14.61 -17.31 -22.55
N PRO A 165 15.92 -17.64 -22.54
CA PRO A 165 16.40 -18.86 -21.89
C PRO A 165 15.72 -18.94 -20.54
N ARG A 166 14.82 -19.92 -20.44
CA ARG A 166 13.90 -20.09 -19.33
C ARG A 166 14.81 -20.05 -18.11
N SER A 167 14.69 -18.98 -17.32
CA SER A 167 15.52 -18.78 -16.12
C SER A 167 15.65 -20.12 -15.47
N GLU A 168 16.90 -20.59 -15.35
CA GLU A 168 17.31 -21.91 -14.88
C GLU A 168 16.20 -22.50 -14.00
N LEU A 169 15.44 -23.45 -14.57
CA LEU A 169 14.20 -23.95 -13.96
C LEU A 169 14.54 -24.38 -12.54
N LEU A 170 14.21 -23.54 -11.56
CA LEU A 170 14.39 -23.88 -10.16
C LEU A 170 13.17 -24.72 -9.79
N PRO A 171 13.30 -26.05 -9.66
CA PRO A 171 12.18 -26.87 -9.23
C PRO A 171 11.86 -26.49 -7.78
N LEU A 172 10.87 -25.63 -7.60
CA LEU A 172 10.40 -25.24 -6.28
C LEU A 172 9.33 -26.23 -5.82
N THR A 173 9.50 -26.78 -4.63
CA THR A 173 8.39 -27.48 -3.96
C THR A 173 7.38 -26.47 -3.42
N LEU A 174 6.20 -26.95 -3.00
CA LEU A 174 5.20 -26.09 -2.39
C LEU A 174 5.74 -25.43 -1.12
N GLU A 175 6.46 -26.19 -0.28
CA GLU A 175 7.04 -25.71 0.97
C GLU A 175 8.07 -24.61 0.69
N GLN A 176 8.97 -24.81 -0.27
CA GLN A 176 9.97 -23.82 -0.67
C GLN A 176 9.31 -22.55 -1.23
N SER A 177 8.20 -22.69 -1.96
CA SER A 177 7.44 -21.55 -2.48
C SER A 177 6.80 -20.74 -1.36
N ILE A 178 6.31 -21.40 -0.31
CA ILE A 178 5.75 -20.73 0.88
C ILE A 178 6.86 -20.06 1.69
N GLU A 179 7.99 -20.72 1.91
CA GLU A 179 9.13 -20.18 2.64
C GLU A 179 9.66 -18.91 1.96
N LEU A 180 9.92 -18.98 0.65
CA LEU A 180 10.35 -17.83 -0.15
C LEU A 180 9.34 -16.67 -0.09
N ALA A 181 8.04 -17.00 -0.12
CA ALA A 181 6.98 -16.01 0.02
C ALA A 181 6.92 -15.41 1.43
N LEU A 182 7.18 -16.16 2.50
CA LEU A 182 7.16 -15.61 3.86
C LEU A 182 8.37 -14.73 4.17
N GLU A 183 9.55 -15.09 3.65
CA GLU A 183 10.80 -14.34 3.90
C GLU A 183 10.85 -13.01 3.14
N HIS A 184 10.42 -13.01 1.87
CA HIS A 184 10.63 -11.86 0.98
C HIS A 184 9.37 -11.04 0.67
N ASN A 185 8.25 -11.30 1.34
CA ASN A 185 7.02 -10.55 1.06
C ASN A 185 6.97 -9.19 1.76
N LEU A 186 6.91 -8.14 0.95
CA LEU A 186 6.84 -6.75 1.40
C LEU A 186 5.59 -6.45 2.24
N ARG A 187 4.47 -7.14 2.01
CA ARG A 187 3.23 -6.91 2.78
C ARG A 187 3.38 -7.36 4.23
N ILE A 188 4.07 -8.47 4.47
CA ILE A 188 4.41 -8.92 5.83
C ILE A 188 5.35 -7.90 6.49
N GLN A 189 6.37 -7.42 5.78
CA GLN A 189 7.28 -6.41 6.32
C GLN A 189 6.55 -5.11 6.68
N ILE A 190 5.63 -4.65 5.83
CA ILE A 190 4.78 -3.48 6.11
C ILE A 190 3.89 -3.73 7.33
N ALA A 191 3.26 -4.90 7.44
CA ALA A 191 2.43 -5.25 8.59
C ALA A 191 3.24 -5.30 9.89
N THR A 192 4.49 -5.78 9.85
CA THR A 192 5.42 -5.74 10.98
C THR A 192 5.74 -4.29 11.38
N LEU A 193 6.01 -3.40 10.42
CA LEU A 193 6.25 -1.98 10.72
C LEU A 193 5.03 -1.31 11.39
N PHE A 194 3.80 -1.66 10.98
CA PHE A 194 2.60 -1.15 11.65
C PHE A 194 2.47 -1.66 13.08
N LYS A 195 2.74 -2.94 13.32
CA LYS A 195 2.78 -3.52 14.67
C LYS A 195 3.83 -2.80 15.54
N ASP A 196 5.04 -2.62 15.03
CA ASP A 196 6.14 -1.96 15.76
C ASP A 196 5.79 -0.49 16.07
N ALA A 197 5.14 0.20 15.14
CA ALA A 197 4.64 1.56 15.37
C ALA A 197 3.55 1.60 16.46
N ALA A 198 2.62 0.65 16.46
CA ALA A 198 1.60 0.54 17.50
C ALA A 198 2.20 0.22 18.88
N GLN A 199 3.28 -0.56 18.94
CA GLN A 199 3.98 -0.88 20.18
C GLN A 199 4.54 0.36 20.88
N VAL A 200 4.99 1.36 20.11
CA VAL A 200 5.44 2.67 20.66
C VAL A 200 4.28 3.48 21.23
N GLY A 201 3.03 3.16 20.87
CA GLY A 201 1.82 3.78 21.40
C GLY A 201 1.66 3.63 22.91
N ILE A 202 2.05 2.48 23.47
CA ILE A 202 1.95 2.20 24.92
C ILE A 202 2.86 3.15 25.73
N PRO A 203 4.19 3.18 25.54
CA PRO A 203 5.05 4.09 26.30
C PRO A 203 4.71 5.55 26.04
N LYS A 204 4.21 5.90 24.84
CA LYS A 204 3.70 7.25 24.57
C LYS A 204 2.47 7.60 25.41
N ALA A 205 1.55 6.67 25.60
CA ALA A 205 0.38 6.87 26.45
C ALA A 205 0.77 6.90 27.94
N GLU A 206 1.76 6.10 28.35
CA GLU A 206 2.31 6.12 29.70
C GLU A 206 3.05 7.43 30.03
N ALA A 207 3.71 8.04 29.04
CA ALA A 207 4.42 9.31 29.20
C ALA A 207 3.54 10.46 29.68
N LYS A 208 2.21 10.35 29.54
CA LYS A 208 1.26 11.30 30.16
C LYS A 208 1.40 11.38 31.69
N PHE A 209 1.85 10.30 32.32
CA PHE A 209 2.04 10.20 33.77
C PHE A 209 3.49 10.47 34.21
N ASP A 210 4.38 10.77 33.27
CA ASP A 210 5.74 11.16 33.58
C ASP A 210 5.77 12.58 34.16
N PRO A 211 6.68 12.87 35.11
CA PRO A 211 6.82 14.20 35.64
C PRO A 211 7.34 15.17 34.58
N THR A 212 6.65 16.28 34.40
CA THR A 212 7.11 17.39 33.56
C THR A 212 7.78 18.44 34.43
N VAL A 213 8.99 18.85 34.06
CA VAL A 213 9.73 19.91 34.72
C VAL A 213 9.85 21.07 33.76
N GLY A 214 9.60 22.29 34.23
CA GLY A 214 9.68 23.48 33.40
C GLY A 214 10.04 24.71 34.20
N PHE A 215 10.38 25.76 33.47
CA PHE A 215 10.48 27.10 34.01
C PHE A 215 9.93 28.09 32.98
N ALA A 216 9.42 29.20 33.46
CA ALA A 216 8.88 30.29 32.67
C ALA A 216 9.45 31.61 33.19
N LEU A 217 9.86 32.47 32.26
CA LEU A 217 10.26 33.84 32.53
C LEU A 217 9.20 34.74 31.93
N THR A 218 8.51 35.52 32.75
CA THR A 218 7.49 36.46 32.31
C THR A 218 7.87 37.85 32.73
N GLY A 219 7.58 38.83 31.87
CA GLY A 219 7.82 40.23 32.14
C GLY A 219 6.66 41.03 31.57
N SER A 220 6.07 41.90 32.37
CA SER A 220 4.96 42.75 31.97
C SER A 220 5.21 44.18 32.42
N GLY A 221 4.84 45.13 31.57
CA GLY A 221 4.89 46.55 31.86
C GLY A 221 3.52 47.17 31.70
N ASP A 222 3.02 47.81 32.74
CA ASP A 222 1.76 48.54 32.73
C ASP A 222 2.02 50.05 32.85
N ARG A 223 1.13 50.86 32.26
CA ARG A 223 1.16 52.31 32.35
C ARG A 223 -0.22 52.81 32.70
N ASP A 224 -0.36 53.35 33.90
CA ASP A 224 -1.58 53.99 34.36
C ASP A 224 -1.51 55.49 34.08
N VAL A 225 -2.48 55.98 33.30
CA VAL A 225 -2.63 57.38 32.91
C VAL A 225 -3.93 57.90 33.51
N THR A 226 -3.81 58.56 34.65
CA THR A 226 -4.92 59.24 35.30
C THR A 226 -4.79 60.76 35.11
N GLU A 227 -5.87 61.41 34.69
CA GLU A 227 -5.88 62.87 34.45
C GLU A 227 -5.57 63.62 35.75
N GLY A 228 -4.61 64.54 35.71
CA GLY A 228 -4.15 65.30 36.88
C GLY A 228 -3.17 64.58 37.82
N SER A 229 -2.74 63.35 37.51
CA SER A 229 -1.74 62.59 38.30
C SER A 229 -0.49 62.24 37.48
N PRO A 230 0.68 62.06 38.13
CA PRO A 230 1.87 61.55 37.44
C PRO A 230 1.61 60.17 36.83
N VAL A 231 2.05 59.95 35.58
CA VAL A 231 1.92 58.65 34.91
C VAL A 231 2.70 57.58 35.68
N ALA A 232 1.98 56.59 36.22
CA ALA A 232 2.59 55.47 36.91
C ALA A 232 2.96 54.38 35.90
N LYS A 233 4.18 53.85 36.00
CA LYS A 233 4.73 52.78 35.19
C LYS A 233 5.08 51.63 36.11
N THR A 234 4.37 50.51 35.99
CA THR A 234 4.66 49.30 36.77
C THR A 234 5.37 48.30 35.87
N ASN A 235 6.52 47.80 36.31
CA ASN A 235 7.25 46.75 35.63
C ASN A 235 7.37 45.54 36.56
N SER A 236 6.79 44.42 36.13
CA SER A 236 6.79 43.16 36.83
C SER A 236 7.64 42.15 36.07
N GLN A 237 8.48 41.42 36.80
CA GLN A 237 9.26 40.29 36.28
C GLN A 237 8.99 39.09 37.18
N ASN A 238 8.57 37.96 36.62
CA ASN A 238 8.36 36.73 37.36
C ASN A 238 9.14 35.57 36.75
N VAL A 239 9.83 34.83 37.61
CA VAL A 239 10.47 33.56 37.29
C VAL A 239 9.69 32.46 37.98
N THR A 240 8.96 31.66 37.21
CA THR A 240 8.23 30.49 37.71
C THR A 240 9.01 29.24 37.36
N SER A 241 9.32 28.39 38.32
CA SER A 241 9.80 27.02 38.09
C SER A 241 8.74 26.04 38.57
N PHE A 242 8.55 24.93 37.86
CA PHE A 242 7.53 23.96 38.23
C PHE A 242 7.91 22.52 37.92
N ILE A 243 7.36 21.61 38.73
CA ILE A 243 7.34 20.18 38.52
C ILE A 243 5.88 19.73 38.60
N SER A 244 5.35 19.14 37.53
CA SER A 244 3.98 18.64 37.48
C SER A 244 3.95 17.16 37.16
N LYS A 245 3.01 16.42 37.75
CA LYS A 245 2.82 14.99 37.48
C LYS A 245 1.35 14.61 37.54
N ALA A 246 0.85 13.98 36.49
CA ALA A 246 -0.45 13.32 36.52
C ALA A 246 -0.35 11.97 37.25
N VAL A 247 -1.37 11.64 38.04
CA VAL A 247 -1.46 10.39 38.79
C VAL A 247 -2.48 9.46 38.13
N ARG A 248 -2.25 8.15 38.18
CA ARG A 248 -3.16 7.14 37.59
C ARG A 248 -4.56 7.13 38.24
N THR A 249 -4.77 7.82 39.36
CA THR A 249 -6.08 8.05 39.98
C THR A 249 -6.89 9.16 39.31
N GLY A 250 -6.36 9.81 38.26
CA GLY A 250 -6.98 10.94 37.58
C GLY A 250 -6.67 12.30 38.21
N GLY A 251 -5.94 12.33 39.32
CA GLY A 251 -5.45 13.55 39.94
C GLY A 251 -4.14 14.06 39.33
N SER A 252 -3.72 15.25 39.78
CA SER A 252 -2.44 15.86 39.40
C SER A 252 -1.77 16.52 40.61
N VAL A 253 -0.45 16.44 40.65
CA VAL A 253 0.41 17.12 41.62
C VAL A 253 1.20 18.20 40.88
N LEU A 254 1.22 19.41 41.41
CA LEU A 254 2.03 20.53 40.91
C LEU A 254 2.82 21.12 42.08
N VAL A 255 4.13 21.19 41.93
CA VAL A 255 5.00 21.98 42.80
C VAL A 255 5.53 23.13 41.96
N SER A 256 5.25 24.37 42.35
CA SER A 256 5.79 25.55 41.70
C SER A 256 6.53 26.43 42.69
N SER A 257 7.53 27.15 42.19
CA SER A 257 8.18 28.23 42.89
C SER A 257 8.20 29.46 42.01
N ASP A 258 7.71 30.56 42.56
CA ASP A 258 7.59 31.84 41.90
C ASP A 258 8.55 32.83 42.56
N PHE A 259 9.23 33.61 41.72
CA PHE A 259 10.10 34.69 42.17
C PHE A 259 9.74 35.95 41.40
N THR A 260 9.06 36.87 42.07
CA THR A 260 8.56 38.11 41.49
C THR A 260 9.43 39.29 41.86
N ARG A 261 9.52 40.24 40.95
CA ARG A 261 10.15 41.54 41.15
C ARG A 261 9.28 42.61 40.54
N ASP A 262 8.74 43.46 41.40
CA ASP A 262 7.84 44.53 41.01
C ASP A 262 8.48 45.89 41.26
N GLU A 263 8.32 46.79 40.29
CA GLU A 263 8.80 48.16 40.36
C GLU A 263 7.80 49.13 39.74
N THR A 264 7.28 50.06 40.54
CA THR A 264 6.39 51.13 40.08
C THR A 264 7.12 52.49 40.09
N ARG A 265 6.97 53.29 39.03
CA ARG A 265 7.56 54.65 38.92
C ARG A 265 6.56 55.69 38.40
N PRO A 266 6.52 56.94 38.90
CA PRO A 266 7.22 57.41 40.10
C PRO A 266 6.48 56.92 41.34
N SER A 267 7.15 56.15 42.20
CA SER A 267 6.63 55.76 43.51
C SER A 267 7.67 56.02 44.59
N SER A 268 7.22 56.30 45.80
CA SER A 268 8.06 56.37 47.00
C SER A 268 8.26 55.00 47.66
N SER A 269 7.58 53.96 47.16
CA SER A 269 7.69 52.60 47.67
C SER A 269 9.00 51.94 47.21
N PRO A 270 9.64 51.13 48.08
CA PRO A 270 10.80 50.33 47.68
C PRO A 270 10.42 49.33 46.59
N ARG A 271 11.42 48.87 45.84
CA ARG A 271 11.29 47.72 44.94
C ARG A 271 10.87 46.48 45.73
N GLU A 272 9.84 45.81 45.25
CA GLU A 272 9.30 44.62 45.91
C GLU A 272 9.87 43.35 45.27
N PHE A 273 10.23 42.38 46.12
CA PHE A 273 10.64 41.05 45.73
C PHE A 273 9.76 40.04 46.45
N GLY A 274 9.07 39.19 45.70
CA GLY A 274 8.28 38.09 46.23
C GLY A 274 8.96 36.76 45.94
N SER A 275 8.82 35.81 46.87
CA SER A 275 9.20 34.43 46.62
C SER A 275 8.21 33.51 47.31
N ASP A 276 7.60 32.65 46.51
CA ASP A 276 6.57 31.73 46.97
C ASP A 276 6.90 30.31 46.48
N VAL A 277 6.51 29.33 47.29
CA VAL A 277 6.56 27.91 46.91
C VAL A 277 5.17 27.34 47.16
N THR A 278 4.54 26.85 46.11
CA THR A 278 3.18 26.31 46.15
C THR A 278 3.20 24.83 45.82
N ILE A 279 2.54 24.03 46.66
CA ILE A 279 2.27 22.62 46.41
C ILE A 279 0.76 22.46 46.24
N SER A 280 0.33 22.07 45.05
CA SER A 280 -1.07 21.86 44.70
C SER A 280 -1.32 20.39 44.38
N LEU A 281 -2.31 19.80 45.05
CA LEU A 281 -2.81 18.46 44.82
C LEU A 281 -4.27 18.56 44.40
N VAL A 282 -4.58 18.18 43.16
CA VAL A 282 -5.93 18.19 42.62
C VAL A 282 -6.37 16.75 42.37
N GLN A 283 -7.41 16.29 43.05
CA GLN A 283 -7.98 14.96 42.87
C GLN A 283 -9.47 15.10 42.51
N PRO A 284 -9.87 14.81 41.25
CA PRO A 284 -11.28 14.78 40.90
C PRO A 284 -11.97 13.63 41.64
N LEU A 285 -13.23 13.86 42.04
CA LEU A 285 -14.07 12.87 42.71
C LEU A 285 -15.04 12.21 41.71
N LEU A 286 -15.61 11.07 42.10
CA LEU A 286 -16.60 10.31 41.34
C LEU A 286 -16.10 9.91 39.94
N ARG A 287 -16.74 10.35 38.86
CA ARG A 287 -16.47 9.89 37.48
C ARG A 287 -15.05 10.25 37.01
N GLY A 288 -14.51 11.39 37.43
CA GLY A 288 -13.18 11.84 37.01
C GLY A 288 -12.02 11.21 37.80
N GLY A 289 -12.29 10.68 39.00
CA GLY A 289 -11.27 10.10 39.89
C GLY A 289 -11.07 8.59 39.75
N ARG A 290 -11.65 7.96 38.71
CA ARG A 290 -11.54 6.51 38.53
C ARG A 290 -10.28 6.17 37.74
N VAL A 291 -9.52 5.19 38.22
CA VAL A 291 -8.28 4.74 37.57
C VAL A 291 -8.49 4.37 36.11
N TYR A 292 -9.57 3.65 35.79
CA TYR A 292 -9.85 3.23 34.41
C TYR A 292 -10.10 4.41 33.44
N VAL A 293 -10.61 5.54 33.94
CA VAL A 293 -10.84 6.73 33.12
C VAL A 293 -9.51 7.44 32.87
N ALA A 294 -8.69 7.55 33.90
CA ALA A 294 -7.37 8.15 33.80
C ALA A 294 -6.45 7.33 32.87
N THR A 295 -6.46 5.99 32.98
CA THR A 295 -5.62 5.07 32.19
C THR A 295 -6.24 4.64 30.88
N LYS A 296 -7.39 5.21 30.47
CA LYS A 296 -8.07 4.86 29.22
C LYS A 296 -7.14 4.86 28.01
N LEU A 297 -6.31 5.90 27.87
CA LEU A 297 -5.38 6.02 26.74
C LEU A 297 -4.34 4.91 26.68
N ILE A 298 -3.91 4.38 27.83
CA ILE A 298 -2.98 3.24 27.88
C ILE A 298 -3.69 1.99 27.37
N ARG A 299 -4.92 1.73 27.85
CA ARG A 299 -5.72 0.59 27.40
C ARG A 299 -6.07 0.66 25.93
N ASP A 300 -6.42 1.85 25.44
CA ASP A 300 -6.69 2.06 24.02
C ASP A 300 -5.43 1.70 23.20
N ALA A 301 -4.24 2.14 23.62
CA ALA A 301 -2.97 1.78 22.96
C ALA A 301 -2.63 0.27 23.03
N GLU A 302 -2.95 -0.41 24.14
CA GLU A 302 -2.83 -1.87 24.27
C GLU A 302 -3.74 -2.60 23.27
N PHE A 303 -5.00 -2.15 23.13
CA PHE A 303 -5.92 -2.72 22.16
C PHE A 303 -5.47 -2.45 20.71
N ASP A 304 -4.96 -1.26 20.42
CA ASP A 304 -4.41 -0.94 19.10
C ASP A 304 -3.24 -1.89 18.75
N LEU A 305 -2.34 -2.17 19.69
CA LEU A 305 -1.28 -3.16 19.50
C LEU A 305 -1.84 -4.55 19.18
N HIS A 306 -2.82 -5.03 19.94
CA HIS A 306 -3.45 -6.34 19.68
C HIS A 306 -4.15 -6.41 18.32
N ILE A 307 -4.74 -5.30 17.86
CA ILE A 307 -5.34 -5.20 16.52
C ILE A 307 -4.25 -5.36 15.45
N GLU A 308 -3.11 -4.66 15.58
CA GLU A 308 -2.03 -4.77 14.62
C GLU A 308 -1.35 -6.16 14.65
N GLU A 309 -1.24 -6.80 15.83
CA GLU A 309 -0.79 -8.18 15.93
C GLU A 309 -1.71 -9.16 15.22
N ALA A 310 -3.04 -8.98 15.35
CA ALA A 310 -4.02 -9.79 14.64
C ALA A 310 -3.97 -9.55 13.12
N ARG A 311 -3.75 -8.30 12.68
CA ARG A 311 -3.57 -7.96 11.27
C ARG A 311 -2.31 -8.59 10.68
N LEU A 312 -1.19 -8.57 11.39
CA LEU A 312 0.03 -9.23 10.96
C LEU A 312 -0.20 -10.74 10.75
N LYS A 313 -0.89 -11.40 11.69
CA LYS A 313 -1.25 -12.82 11.56
C LYS A 313 -2.14 -13.07 10.34
N ALA A 314 -3.14 -12.22 10.10
CA ALA A 314 -4.01 -12.31 8.93
C ALA A 314 -3.22 -12.13 7.62
N GLU A 315 -2.25 -11.22 7.59
CA GLU A 315 -1.43 -10.98 6.40
C GLU A 315 -0.52 -12.18 6.09
N VAL A 316 0.09 -12.79 7.11
CA VAL A 316 0.86 -14.03 6.95
C VAL A 316 0.01 -15.16 6.35
N LEU A 317 -1.22 -15.33 6.83
CA LEU A 317 -2.15 -16.33 6.30
C LEU A 317 -2.56 -16.02 4.85
N ASN A 318 -2.80 -14.76 4.51
CA ASN A 318 -3.14 -14.34 3.15
C ASN A 318 -1.98 -14.59 2.17
N VAL A 319 -0.74 -14.26 2.58
CA VAL A 319 0.46 -14.52 1.77
C VAL A 319 0.65 -16.01 1.55
N MET A 320 0.49 -16.83 2.60
CA MET A 320 0.56 -18.28 2.48
C MET A 320 -0.51 -18.84 1.54
N ALA A 321 -1.75 -18.36 1.65
CA ALA A 321 -2.84 -18.78 0.76
C ALA A 321 -2.58 -18.35 -0.69
N GLY A 322 -2.07 -17.14 -0.91
CA GLY A 322 -1.68 -16.64 -2.22
C GLY A 322 -0.55 -17.46 -2.85
N ALA A 323 0.49 -17.80 -2.07
CA ALA A 323 1.61 -18.64 -2.53
C ALA A 323 1.13 -20.04 -2.94
N LYS A 324 0.25 -20.67 -2.12
CA LYS A 324 -0.37 -21.96 -2.45
C LYS A 324 -1.18 -21.88 -3.75
N SER A 325 -2.01 -20.86 -3.89
CA SER A 325 -2.82 -20.67 -5.10
C SER A 325 -1.96 -20.48 -6.34
N ALA A 326 -0.90 -19.68 -6.26
CA ALA A 326 0.03 -19.46 -7.36
C ALA A 326 0.75 -20.75 -7.75
N TYR A 327 1.23 -21.53 -6.78
CA TYR A 327 1.86 -22.82 -7.01
C TYR A 327 0.94 -23.79 -7.76
N TYR A 328 -0.28 -24.00 -7.26
CA TYR A 328 -1.23 -24.91 -7.90
C TYR A 328 -1.70 -24.42 -9.28
N THR A 329 -1.74 -23.11 -9.51
CA THR A 329 -2.04 -22.56 -10.84
C THR A 329 -0.94 -22.90 -11.84
N THR A 330 0.32 -22.83 -11.42
CA THR A 330 1.47 -23.23 -12.25
C THR A 330 1.46 -24.73 -12.54
N VAL A 331 1.23 -25.57 -11.53
CA VAL A 331 1.11 -27.03 -11.69
C VAL A 331 -0.03 -27.40 -12.64
N LEU A 332 -1.17 -26.72 -12.53
CA LEU A 332 -2.30 -26.92 -13.43
C LEU A 332 -1.93 -26.53 -14.88
N ALA A 333 -1.27 -25.39 -15.07
CA ALA A 333 -0.84 -24.94 -16.39
C ALA A 333 0.15 -25.91 -17.04
N GLU A 334 1.12 -26.42 -16.28
CA GLU A 334 2.05 -27.45 -16.72
C GLU A 334 1.31 -28.73 -17.15
N LYS A 335 0.32 -29.17 -16.35
CA LYS A 335 -0.46 -30.36 -16.70
C LYS A 335 -1.33 -30.18 -17.94
N ILE A 336 -1.88 -28.99 -18.14
CA ILE A 336 -2.62 -28.66 -19.37
C ILE A 336 -1.69 -28.73 -20.58
N ILE A 337 -0.48 -28.18 -20.50
CA ILE A 337 0.51 -28.25 -21.58
C ILE A 337 0.82 -29.71 -21.92
N GLU A 338 1.13 -30.54 -20.92
CA GLU A 338 1.42 -31.97 -21.11
C GLU A 338 0.26 -32.71 -21.81
N VAL A 339 -0.98 -32.49 -21.36
CA VAL A 339 -2.17 -33.10 -21.97
C VAL A 339 -2.40 -32.61 -23.39
N THR A 340 -2.18 -31.32 -23.67
CA THR A 340 -2.32 -30.77 -25.02
C THR A 340 -1.25 -31.29 -25.98
N GLU A 341 -0.01 -31.46 -25.52
CA GLU A 341 1.06 -32.05 -26.33
C GLU A 341 0.76 -33.52 -26.66
N GLU A 342 0.26 -34.29 -25.68
CA GLU A 342 -0.14 -35.68 -25.90
C GLU A 342 -1.35 -35.79 -26.85
N ALA A 343 -2.30 -34.86 -26.78
CA ALA A 343 -3.41 -34.77 -27.73
C ALA A 343 -2.90 -34.46 -29.15
N ILE A 344 -2.05 -33.45 -29.32
CA ILE A 344 -1.45 -33.11 -30.62
C ILE A 344 -0.70 -34.30 -31.22
N HIS A 345 0.08 -35.02 -30.41
CA HIS A 345 0.81 -36.21 -30.88
C HIS A 345 -0.14 -37.34 -31.33
N ARG A 346 -1.23 -37.59 -30.59
CA ARG A 346 -2.28 -38.55 -30.97
C ARG A 346 -2.98 -38.15 -32.27
N ASP A 347 -3.27 -36.88 -32.43
CA ASP A 347 -3.95 -36.35 -33.60
C ASP A 347 -3.05 -36.44 -34.85
N GLN A 348 -1.75 -36.14 -34.70
CA GLN A 348 -0.76 -36.36 -35.76
C GLN A 348 -0.69 -37.82 -36.21
N THR A 349 -0.62 -38.77 -35.26
CA THR A 349 -0.60 -40.20 -35.59
C THR A 349 -1.90 -40.68 -36.26
N LEU A 350 -3.06 -40.09 -35.91
CA LEU A 350 -4.34 -40.39 -36.56
C LEU A 350 -4.41 -39.87 -38.00
N ILE A 351 -3.87 -38.67 -38.25
CA ILE A 351 -3.74 -38.11 -39.61
C ILE A 351 -2.81 -38.99 -40.45
N GLU A 352 -1.64 -39.38 -39.93
CA GLU A 352 -0.69 -40.27 -40.62
C GLU A 352 -1.31 -41.62 -40.97
N ALA A 353 -2.03 -42.24 -40.02
CA ALA A 353 -2.73 -43.50 -40.25
C ALA A 353 -3.82 -43.37 -41.34
N SER A 354 -4.59 -42.28 -41.32
CA SER A 354 -5.63 -42.00 -42.31
C SER A 354 -5.03 -41.77 -43.71
N GLN A 355 -3.90 -41.07 -43.80
CA GLN A 355 -3.16 -40.88 -45.06
C GLN A 355 -2.60 -42.20 -45.60
N ALA A 356 -2.08 -43.08 -44.74
CA ALA A 356 -1.61 -44.41 -45.14
C ALA A 356 -2.75 -45.29 -45.69
N LEU A 357 -3.91 -45.29 -45.04
CA LEU A 357 -5.10 -46.01 -45.51
C LEU A 357 -5.61 -45.48 -46.86
N LEU A 358 -5.50 -44.17 -47.11
CA LEU A 358 -5.84 -43.55 -48.40
C LEU A 358 -4.91 -44.05 -49.51
N GLN A 359 -3.60 -44.15 -49.24
CA GLN A 359 -2.62 -44.67 -50.20
C GLN A 359 -2.87 -46.15 -50.53
N ALA A 360 -3.34 -46.93 -49.55
CA ALA A 360 -3.76 -48.32 -49.74
C ALA A 360 -5.13 -48.48 -50.42
N GLY A 361 -5.85 -47.38 -50.69
CA GLY A 361 -7.17 -47.39 -51.34
C GLY A 361 -8.33 -47.82 -50.44
N LEU A 362 -8.13 -47.84 -49.11
CA LEU A 362 -9.11 -48.32 -48.13
C LEU A 362 -10.06 -47.23 -47.60
N VAL A 363 -9.71 -45.96 -47.75
CA VAL A 363 -10.53 -44.79 -47.34
C VAL A 363 -10.53 -43.72 -48.43
N THR A 364 -11.51 -42.81 -48.39
CA THR A 364 -11.66 -41.74 -49.39
C THR A 364 -10.95 -40.45 -48.98
N LYS A 365 -10.64 -39.57 -49.94
CA LYS A 365 -10.03 -38.25 -49.65
C LYS A 365 -10.86 -37.41 -48.67
N ARG A 366 -12.19 -37.57 -48.70
CA ARG A 366 -13.11 -36.91 -47.77
C ARG A 366 -12.84 -37.32 -46.32
N ASP A 367 -12.52 -38.60 -46.10
CA ASP A 367 -12.30 -39.13 -44.75
C ASP A 367 -11.01 -38.58 -44.14
N VAL A 368 -9.97 -38.36 -44.96
CA VAL A 368 -8.73 -37.69 -44.55
C VAL A 368 -8.97 -36.21 -44.21
N TYR A 369 -9.69 -35.46 -45.04
CA TYR A 369 -10.03 -34.07 -44.72
C TYR A 369 -10.93 -33.95 -43.50
N SER A 370 -11.81 -34.93 -43.25
CA SER A 370 -12.62 -34.96 -42.04
C SER A 370 -11.76 -35.17 -40.79
N ALA A 371 -10.70 -35.97 -40.88
CA ALA A 371 -9.71 -36.12 -39.81
C ALA A 371 -8.86 -34.86 -39.60
N GLU A 372 -8.54 -34.09 -40.65
CA GLU A 372 -7.82 -32.81 -40.53
C GLU A 372 -8.69 -31.68 -39.95
N ILE A 373 -10.01 -31.69 -40.19
CA ILE A 373 -10.94 -30.62 -39.78
C ILE A 373 -11.56 -30.88 -38.40
N SER A 374 -11.72 -32.15 -38.00
CA SER A 374 -12.40 -32.50 -36.75
C SER A 374 -11.54 -32.25 -35.48
N HIS A 375 -10.36 -31.64 -35.64
CA HIS A 375 -9.40 -31.34 -34.58
C HIS A 375 -9.08 -29.84 -34.50
#